data_AF-A0A839TXE6-F1
#
_entry.id   AF-A0A839TXE6-F1
#
_cell.length_a   1.000
_cell.length_b   1.000
_cell.length_c   1.000
_cell.angle_alpha   90.00
_cell.angle_beta   90.00
_cell.angle_gamma   90.00
#
_symmetry.space_group_name_H-M   'P 1'
#
loop_
_entity.id
_entity.type
_entity.pdbx_description
1 polymer ?
#
loop_
_entity_poly.entity_id
_entity_poly.type
_entity_poly.pdbx_seq_one_letter_code
_entity_poly.pdbx_strand_id
1 'polypeptide(L)'
;MNEVISLIKNHRSIRKFKNEPVTEEQLHEIISAAQCASTSSNVQAYSVIAATDPALKKQLAELAGNQAYIEECPVFLIWCADLHRLDQVTGGHMAGRESYVDSTENYIVATVDAALAAQTAAVAAESLGLGIVYIGGIRNRIAELSELLNLPKLVYPVFGMCLGVPDQEPGIRPRLPVEAVLHRNGYNEERIQEPVQAYDQTMQRYLSERTGGKRDTPWSQIMADRLAEPIRLHMREFLTGKGFMKK
;
A
#
# COMPACT_ATOMS: atom_id res chain seq x y z
N MET A 1 17.70 -15.19 -15.13
CA MET A 1 16.91 -14.43 -14.13
C MET A 1 16.62 -15.38 -12.98
N ASN A 2 16.84 -14.99 -11.73
CA ASN A 2 16.58 -15.87 -10.59
C ASN A 2 15.07 -15.91 -10.24
N GLU A 3 14.69 -16.80 -9.34
CA GLU A 3 13.30 -17.03 -8.95
C GLU A 3 12.66 -15.77 -8.34
N VAL A 4 13.36 -15.07 -7.45
CA VAL A 4 12.86 -13.86 -6.78
C VAL A 4 12.55 -12.74 -7.78
N ILE A 5 13.46 -12.46 -8.72
CA ILE A 5 13.23 -11.42 -9.75
C ILE A 5 12.08 -11.84 -10.66
N SER A 6 11.97 -13.14 -10.96
CA SER A 6 10.90 -13.67 -11.79
C SER A 6 9.54 -13.51 -11.10
N LEU A 7 9.45 -13.83 -9.81
CA LEU A 7 8.27 -13.66 -8.98
C LEU A 7 7.83 -12.18 -8.94
N ILE A 8 8.74 -11.27 -8.61
CA ILE A 8 8.45 -9.82 -8.52
C ILE A 8 7.94 -9.29 -9.86
N LYS A 9 8.55 -9.69 -10.99
CA LYS A 9 8.12 -9.27 -12.33
C LYS A 9 6.80 -9.90 -12.77
N ASN A 10 6.42 -11.03 -12.16
CA ASN A 10 5.17 -11.72 -12.42
C ASN A 10 3.99 -11.09 -11.67
N HIS A 11 4.23 -10.17 -10.71
CA HIS A 11 3.18 -9.56 -9.90
C HIS A 11 1.97 -9.06 -10.72
N ARG A 12 0.77 -9.39 -10.24
CA ARG A 12 -0.48 -8.72 -10.61
C ARG A 12 -1.42 -8.64 -9.42
N SER A 13 -2.17 -7.55 -9.32
CA SER A 13 -3.17 -7.42 -8.25
C SER A 13 -4.35 -8.36 -8.45
N ILE A 14 -4.62 -9.20 -7.45
CA ILE A 14 -5.73 -10.14 -7.41
C ILE A 14 -6.92 -9.49 -6.69
N ARG A 15 -8.09 -9.50 -7.34
CA ARG A 15 -9.35 -8.86 -6.89
C ARG A 15 -10.53 -9.83 -6.91
N LYS A 16 -10.25 -11.12 -6.99
CA LYS A 16 -11.21 -12.22 -6.87
C LYS A 16 -10.48 -13.37 -6.21
N PHE A 17 -11.05 -13.88 -5.13
CA PHE A 17 -10.42 -14.87 -4.26
C PHE A 17 -11.31 -16.11 -4.17
N LYS A 18 -10.68 -17.27 -4.02
CA LYS A 18 -11.42 -18.50 -3.72
C LYS A 18 -11.87 -18.47 -2.26
N ASN A 19 -12.90 -19.25 -1.95
CA ASN A 19 -13.34 -19.51 -0.58
C ASN A 19 -12.40 -20.54 0.10
N GLU A 20 -11.11 -20.24 0.13
CA GLU A 20 -10.07 -21.03 0.79
C GLU A 20 -9.40 -20.15 1.86
N PRO A 21 -9.20 -20.66 3.09
CA PRO A 21 -8.59 -19.87 4.16
C PRO A 21 -7.11 -19.65 3.88
N VAL A 22 -6.57 -18.52 4.38
CA VAL A 22 -5.13 -18.37 4.63
C VAL A 22 -4.90 -18.92 6.02
N THR A 23 -3.98 -19.88 6.16
CA THR A 23 -3.72 -20.50 7.46
C THR A 23 -2.98 -19.53 8.38
N GLU A 24 -3.11 -19.71 9.70
CA GLU A 24 -2.34 -18.93 10.68
C GLU A 24 -0.84 -19.11 10.50
N GLU A 25 -0.38 -20.29 10.07
CA GLU A 25 1.02 -20.55 9.74
C GLU A 25 1.49 -19.71 8.54
N GLN A 26 0.70 -19.67 7.45
CA GLN A 26 1.00 -18.83 6.29
C GLN A 26 1.00 -17.35 6.67
N LEU A 27 0.00 -16.90 7.44
CA LEU A 27 -0.08 -15.52 7.88
C LEU A 27 1.12 -15.15 8.75
N HIS A 28 1.48 -15.99 9.72
CA HIS A 28 2.65 -15.80 10.56
C HIS A 28 3.94 -15.72 9.73
N GLU A 29 4.15 -16.64 8.78
CA GLU A 29 5.33 -16.64 7.91
C GLU A 29 5.42 -15.35 7.08
N ILE A 30 4.30 -14.90 6.52
CA ILE A 30 4.21 -13.65 5.75
C ILE A 30 4.57 -12.44 6.61
N ILE A 31 4.07 -12.37 7.84
CA ILE A 31 4.36 -11.25 8.75
C ILE A 31 5.80 -11.33 9.28
N SER A 32 6.31 -12.53 9.57
CA SER A 32 7.71 -12.75 9.95
C SER A 32 8.67 -12.30 8.83
N ALA A 33 8.37 -12.64 7.58
CA ALA A 33 9.12 -12.15 6.43
C ALA A 33 9.04 -10.62 6.32
N ALA A 34 7.86 -10.03 6.55
CA ALA A 34 7.68 -8.58 6.55
C ALA A 34 8.57 -7.87 7.58
N GLN A 35 8.77 -8.47 8.75
CA GLN A 35 9.63 -7.93 9.81
C GLN A 35 11.12 -7.89 9.43
N CYS A 36 11.54 -8.71 8.46
CA CYS A 36 12.91 -8.71 7.93
C CYS A 36 13.18 -7.55 6.95
N ALA A 37 12.19 -6.72 6.62
CA ALA A 37 12.41 -5.53 5.79
C ALA A 37 13.38 -4.56 6.47
N SER A 38 14.18 -3.84 5.68
CA SER A 38 14.97 -2.72 6.20
C SER A 38 14.07 -1.69 6.87
N THR A 39 14.52 -1.15 8.00
CA THR A 39 13.80 -0.10 8.73
C THR A 39 14.76 1.04 9.05
N SER A 40 14.25 2.27 8.98
CA SER A 40 15.07 3.46 9.22
C SER A 40 15.58 3.44 10.65
N SER A 41 16.90 3.43 10.84
CA SER A 41 17.55 3.40 12.18
C SER A 41 17.01 2.31 13.13
N ASN A 42 16.52 1.19 12.59
CA ASN A 42 15.87 0.12 13.35
C ASN A 42 14.60 0.55 14.15
N VAL A 43 13.93 1.64 13.76
CA VAL A 43 12.78 2.18 14.49
C VAL A 43 11.59 1.22 14.46
N GLN A 44 11.40 0.48 13.35
CA GLN A 44 10.30 -0.47 13.18
C GLN A 44 8.93 0.22 13.38
N ALA A 45 8.77 1.38 12.73
CA ALA A 45 7.67 2.33 12.93
C ALA A 45 6.36 1.91 12.21
N TYR A 46 5.96 0.64 12.40
CA TYR A 46 4.78 0.09 11.77
C TYR A 46 4.05 -0.91 12.66
N SER A 47 2.76 -1.06 12.36
CA SER A 47 1.88 -2.12 12.88
C SER A 47 1.03 -2.66 11.73
N VAL A 48 0.62 -3.91 11.83
CA VAL A 48 -0.33 -4.52 10.89
C VAL A 48 -1.49 -5.13 11.67
N ILE A 49 -2.72 -4.84 11.23
CA ILE A 49 -3.93 -5.40 11.81
C ILE A 49 -4.50 -6.40 10.81
N ALA A 50 -4.71 -7.65 11.22
CA ALA A 50 -5.39 -8.66 10.42
C ALA A 50 -6.89 -8.66 10.73
N ALA A 51 -7.70 -8.22 9.79
CA ALA A 51 -9.16 -8.34 9.85
C ALA A 51 -9.59 -9.65 9.17
N THR A 52 -10.13 -10.56 9.97
CA THR A 52 -10.72 -11.85 9.55
C THR A 52 -12.21 -11.95 9.89
N ASP A 53 -12.70 -11.12 10.82
CA ASP A 53 -14.12 -11.04 11.17
C ASP A 53 -14.97 -10.52 10.00
N PRO A 54 -15.99 -11.26 9.52
CA PRO A 54 -16.80 -10.85 8.38
C PRO A 54 -17.54 -9.52 8.59
N ALA A 55 -18.02 -9.24 9.81
CA ALA A 55 -18.75 -8.01 10.08
C ALA A 55 -17.82 -6.78 10.00
N LEU A 56 -16.63 -6.88 10.58
CA LEU A 56 -15.59 -5.86 10.48
C LEU A 56 -15.16 -5.66 9.01
N LYS A 57 -14.93 -6.73 8.26
CA LYS A 57 -14.51 -6.63 6.85
C LYS A 57 -15.56 -5.95 5.98
N LYS A 58 -16.85 -6.20 6.23
CA LYS A 58 -17.95 -5.49 5.59
C LYS A 58 -17.91 -3.98 5.85
N GLN A 59 -17.77 -3.58 7.12
CA GLN A 59 -17.65 -2.16 7.47
C GLN A 59 -16.40 -1.51 6.84
N LEU A 60 -15.27 -2.21 6.82
CA LEU A 60 -14.04 -1.74 6.17
C LEU A 60 -14.21 -1.59 4.65
N ALA A 61 -14.96 -2.49 4.01
CA ALA A 61 -15.25 -2.41 2.58
C ALA A 61 -16.10 -1.19 2.24
N GLU A 62 -17.15 -0.92 3.03
CA GLU A 62 -18.01 0.26 2.91
C GLU A 62 -17.17 1.55 3.02
N LEU A 63 -16.32 1.65 4.05
CA LEU A 63 -15.43 2.81 4.25
C LEU A 63 -14.37 2.97 3.14
N ALA A 64 -13.97 1.87 2.50
CA ALA A 64 -13.01 1.86 1.41
C ALA A 64 -13.63 2.11 0.02
N GLY A 65 -14.94 2.39 -0.08
CA GLY A 65 -15.64 2.63 -1.34
C GLY A 65 -16.24 1.38 -1.97
N ASN A 66 -16.78 0.47 -1.15
CA ASN A 66 -17.52 -0.73 -1.55
C ASN A 66 -16.71 -1.68 -2.46
N GLN A 67 -15.44 -1.88 -2.12
CA GLN A 67 -14.58 -2.82 -2.84
C GLN A 67 -14.87 -4.25 -2.38
N ALA A 68 -15.71 -4.98 -3.12
CA ALA A 68 -16.20 -6.32 -2.76
C ALA A 68 -15.11 -7.32 -2.35
N TYR A 69 -13.94 -7.25 -2.98
CA TYR A 69 -12.81 -8.12 -2.66
C TYR A 69 -12.24 -7.95 -1.24
N ILE A 70 -12.53 -6.83 -0.56
CA ILE A 70 -12.24 -6.69 0.87
C ILE A 70 -13.13 -7.65 1.68
N GLU A 71 -14.40 -7.78 1.33
CA GLU A 71 -15.32 -8.72 1.99
C GLU A 71 -15.02 -10.17 1.61
N GLU A 72 -14.62 -10.43 0.37
CA GLU A 72 -14.38 -11.78 -0.16
C GLU A 72 -13.04 -12.40 0.26
N CYS A 73 -11.97 -11.61 0.41
CA CYS A 73 -10.66 -12.18 0.76
C CYS A 73 -10.67 -12.85 2.15
N PRO A 74 -9.96 -13.97 2.37
CA PRO A 74 -9.92 -14.59 3.70
C PRO A 74 -9.25 -13.70 4.76
N VAL A 75 -8.24 -12.90 4.39
CA VAL A 75 -7.56 -11.98 5.31
C VAL A 75 -7.42 -10.60 4.69
N PHE A 76 -7.83 -9.57 5.43
CA PHE A 76 -7.60 -8.18 5.07
C PHE A 76 -6.61 -7.54 6.04
N LEU A 77 -5.42 -7.20 5.57
CA LEU A 77 -4.34 -6.60 6.36
C LEU A 77 -4.37 -5.08 6.27
N ILE A 78 -4.37 -4.38 7.40
CA ILE A 78 -4.31 -2.92 7.46
C ILE A 78 -2.93 -2.53 7.96
N TRP A 79 -2.09 -2.01 7.06
CA TRP A 79 -0.73 -1.57 7.37
C TRP A 79 -0.77 -0.13 7.88
N CYS A 80 -0.25 0.06 9.08
CA CYS A 80 -0.26 1.33 9.79
C CYS A 80 1.17 1.83 9.98
N ALA A 81 1.36 3.14 9.79
CA ALA A 81 2.49 3.86 10.34
C ALA A 81 2.23 4.00 11.85
N ASP A 82 3.17 3.55 12.67
CA ASP A 82 3.01 3.44 14.13
C ASP A 82 4.24 4.01 14.84
N LEU A 83 4.07 5.23 15.34
CA LEU A 83 5.01 5.87 16.26
C LEU A 83 4.50 5.84 17.71
N HIS A 84 3.26 5.38 17.92
CA HIS A 84 2.69 5.24 19.25
C HIS A 84 3.48 4.27 20.09
N ARG A 85 3.86 3.11 19.52
CA ARG A 85 4.72 2.14 20.22
C ARG A 85 6.01 2.82 20.72
N LEU A 86 6.65 3.60 19.87
CA LEU A 86 7.91 4.30 20.20
C LEU A 86 7.68 5.35 21.31
N ASP A 87 6.65 6.17 21.18
CA ASP A 87 6.28 7.19 22.17
C ASP A 87 6.02 6.58 23.56
N GLN A 88 5.30 5.44 23.61
CA GLN A 88 4.98 4.77 24.86
C GLN A 88 6.20 4.17 25.57
N VAL A 89 7.15 3.59 24.83
CA VAL A 89 8.27 2.86 25.44
C VAL A 89 9.50 3.74 25.70
N THR A 90 9.61 4.90 25.06
CA THR A 90 10.80 5.75 25.18
C THR A 90 10.74 6.78 26.31
N GLY A 91 9.54 7.10 26.84
CA GLY A 91 9.35 8.15 27.84
C GLY A 91 10.30 8.08 29.04
N GLY A 92 10.49 6.88 29.62
CA GLY A 92 11.41 6.66 30.74
C GLY A 92 12.90 6.86 30.40
N HIS A 93 13.26 6.81 29.12
CA HIS A 93 14.62 6.95 28.61
C HIS A 93 14.92 8.36 28.05
N MET A 94 13.92 9.24 27.99
CA MET A 94 14.10 10.60 27.48
C MET A 94 14.90 11.50 28.42
N ALA A 95 14.97 11.20 29.72
CA ALA A 95 15.73 11.97 30.71
C ALA A 95 15.42 13.49 30.66
N GLY A 96 14.14 13.85 30.49
CA GLY A 96 13.69 15.24 30.40
C GLY A 96 13.93 15.92 29.04
N ARG A 97 14.48 15.21 28.04
CA ARG A 97 14.60 15.72 26.67
C ARG A 97 13.22 15.87 26.01
N GLU A 98 13.09 16.88 25.16
CA GLU A 98 11.90 17.07 24.35
C GLU A 98 11.76 15.96 23.30
N SER A 99 10.55 15.44 23.13
CA SER A 99 10.23 14.50 22.05
C SER A 99 9.95 15.25 20.75
N TYR A 100 10.43 14.68 19.64
CA TYR A 100 10.11 15.13 18.28
C TYR A 100 9.40 14.02 17.49
N VAL A 101 8.78 13.07 18.18
CA VAL A 101 8.04 11.94 17.56
C VAL A 101 6.96 12.43 16.58
N ASP A 102 6.42 13.63 16.79
CA ASP A 102 5.38 14.26 15.97
C ASP A 102 5.93 15.05 14.75
N SER A 103 7.22 14.97 14.47
CA SER A 103 7.84 15.66 13.34
C SER A 103 7.41 15.11 11.99
N THR A 104 7.46 15.97 10.97
CA THR A 104 7.23 15.56 9.58
C THR A 104 8.23 14.50 9.10
N GLU A 105 9.47 14.53 9.60
CA GLU A 105 10.48 13.49 9.31
C GLU A 105 10.05 12.13 9.84
N ASN A 106 9.60 12.05 11.10
CA ASN A 106 9.16 10.78 11.68
C ASN A 106 7.88 10.25 11.01
N TYR A 107 7.01 11.13 10.50
CA TYR A 107 5.91 10.74 9.62
C TYR A 107 6.42 10.03 8.34
N ILE A 108 7.44 10.59 7.66
CA ILE A 108 8.04 9.98 6.47
C ILE A 108 8.63 8.62 6.82
N VAL A 109 9.43 8.55 7.90
CA VAL A 109 10.04 7.31 8.40
C VAL A 109 8.99 6.22 8.61
N ALA A 110 7.93 6.52 9.36
CA ALA A 110 6.88 5.55 9.67
C ALA A 110 6.10 5.10 8.42
N THR A 111 5.86 6.01 7.48
CA THR A 111 5.20 5.70 6.22
C THR A 111 6.04 4.75 5.36
N VAL A 112 7.34 5.04 5.25
CA VAL A 112 8.28 4.25 4.44
C VAL A 112 8.48 2.88 5.05
N ASP A 113 8.71 2.79 6.37
CA ASP A 113 8.85 1.52 7.08
C ASP A 113 7.63 0.61 6.88
N ALA A 114 6.40 1.15 7.01
CA ALA A 114 5.17 0.40 6.74
C ALA A 114 5.05 -0.06 5.28
N ALA A 115 5.48 0.76 4.31
CA ALA A 115 5.48 0.40 2.90
C ALA A 115 6.48 -0.71 2.56
N LEU A 116 7.68 -0.65 3.13
CA LEU A 116 8.71 -1.68 2.94
C LEU A 116 8.28 -3.01 3.54
N ALA A 117 7.78 -3.01 4.79
CA ALA A 117 7.26 -4.21 5.43
C ALA A 117 6.10 -4.83 4.61
N ALA A 118 5.16 -4.01 4.16
CA ALA A 118 4.03 -4.48 3.37
C ALA A 118 4.44 -5.06 2.01
N GLN A 119 5.43 -4.47 1.32
CA GLN A 119 5.90 -4.99 0.03
C GLN A 119 6.66 -6.30 0.21
N THR A 120 7.42 -6.45 1.30
CA THR A 120 8.06 -7.72 1.66
C THR A 120 7.01 -8.79 1.97
N ALA A 121 5.95 -8.45 2.70
CA ALA A 121 4.80 -9.32 2.92
C ALA A 121 4.13 -9.74 1.61
N ALA A 122 3.95 -8.82 0.66
CA ALA A 122 3.36 -9.11 -0.64
C ALA A 122 4.21 -10.13 -1.44
N VAL A 123 5.53 -9.97 -1.46
CA VAL A 123 6.43 -10.93 -2.13
C VAL A 123 6.39 -12.29 -1.45
N ALA A 124 6.40 -12.33 -0.11
CA ALA A 124 6.27 -13.57 0.65
C ALA A 124 4.94 -14.28 0.34
N ALA A 125 3.82 -13.56 0.37
CA ALA A 125 2.51 -14.08 0.03
C ALA A 125 2.46 -14.67 -1.38
N GLU A 126 2.96 -13.93 -2.38
CA GLU A 126 3.00 -14.39 -3.77
C GLU A 126 3.90 -15.61 -3.95
N SER A 127 4.99 -15.72 -3.18
CA SER A 127 5.87 -16.91 -3.18
C SER A 127 5.18 -18.16 -2.64
N LEU A 128 4.18 -18.00 -1.77
CA LEU A 128 3.33 -19.07 -1.24
C LEU A 128 2.13 -19.39 -2.15
N GLY A 129 2.05 -18.77 -3.33
CA GLY A 129 0.95 -18.95 -4.28
C GLY A 129 -0.31 -18.15 -3.95
N LEU A 130 -0.25 -17.23 -2.97
CA LEU A 130 -1.36 -16.35 -2.63
C LEU A 130 -1.38 -15.12 -3.55
N GLY A 131 -2.56 -14.54 -3.71
CA GLY A 131 -2.79 -13.27 -4.39
C GLY A 131 -2.91 -12.12 -3.40
N ILE A 132 -2.50 -10.93 -3.83
CA ILE A 132 -2.68 -9.70 -3.06
C ILE A 132 -3.25 -8.55 -3.89
N VAL A 133 -3.87 -7.59 -3.22
CA VAL A 133 -4.13 -6.25 -3.78
C VAL A 133 -4.08 -5.18 -2.68
N TYR A 134 -3.33 -4.12 -2.93
CA TYR A 134 -3.32 -2.93 -2.08
C TYR A 134 -4.60 -2.12 -2.21
N ILE A 135 -5.14 -1.71 -1.06
CA ILE A 135 -6.37 -0.95 -0.92
C ILE A 135 -6.03 0.43 -0.37
N GLY A 136 -5.71 1.37 -1.27
CA GLY A 136 -5.61 2.78 -0.90
C GLY A 136 -6.95 3.43 -0.56
N GLY A 137 -8.07 2.77 -0.91
CA GLY A 137 -9.43 3.23 -0.64
C GLY A 137 -9.75 3.43 0.84
N ILE A 138 -9.05 2.75 1.75
CA ILE A 138 -9.22 2.94 3.21
C ILE A 138 -8.97 4.40 3.65
N ARG A 139 -8.28 5.18 2.82
CA ARG A 139 -8.01 6.61 3.07
C ARG A 139 -9.19 7.52 2.71
N ASN A 140 -10.25 7.01 2.10
CA ASN A 140 -11.44 7.79 1.73
C ASN A 140 -12.16 8.32 2.97
N ARG A 141 -12.44 7.45 3.94
CA ARG A 141 -13.07 7.77 5.24
C ARG A 141 -12.15 7.40 6.41
N ILE A 142 -10.92 7.91 6.34
CA ILE A 142 -9.81 7.46 7.20
C ILE A 142 -10.04 7.72 8.71
N ALA A 143 -10.75 8.80 9.06
CA ALA A 143 -11.07 9.11 10.45
C ALA A 143 -11.97 8.02 11.05
N GLU A 144 -13.08 7.73 10.38
CA GLU A 144 -14.06 6.71 10.78
C GLU A 144 -13.45 5.30 10.78
N LEU A 145 -12.59 5.00 9.80
CA LEU A 145 -11.84 3.74 9.78
C LEU A 145 -10.88 3.62 10.97
N SER A 146 -10.23 4.72 11.34
CA SER A 146 -9.33 4.76 12.50
C SER A 146 -10.10 4.61 13.83
N GLU A 147 -11.30 5.16 13.93
CA GLU A 147 -12.19 4.98 15.07
C GLU A 147 -12.69 3.53 15.16
N LEU A 148 -13.13 2.96 14.05
CA LEU A 148 -13.57 1.56 13.96
C LEU A 148 -12.49 0.58 14.44
N LEU A 149 -11.23 0.85 14.10
CA LEU A 149 -10.08 0.04 14.51
C LEU A 149 -9.46 0.48 15.85
N ASN A 150 -10.06 1.44 16.55
CA ASN A 150 -9.57 2.00 17.82
C ASN A 150 -8.09 2.47 17.76
N LEU A 151 -7.67 3.06 16.64
CA LEU A 151 -6.29 3.49 16.45
C LEU A 151 -5.97 4.68 17.37
N PRO A 152 -4.91 4.62 18.20
CA PRO A 152 -4.56 5.73 19.09
C PRO A 152 -3.95 6.91 18.31
N LYS A 153 -3.53 7.96 19.04
CA LYS A 153 -2.64 8.98 18.46
C LYS A 153 -1.33 8.33 18.02
N LEU A 154 -0.67 8.93 17.03
CA LEU A 154 0.58 8.46 16.43
C LEU A 154 0.46 7.09 15.74
N VAL A 155 -0.76 6.67 15.40
CA VAL A 155 -1.03 5.55 14.50
C VAL A 155 -1.99 6.01 13.41
N TYR A 156 -1.64 5.77 12.15
CA TYR A 156 -2.59 5.94 11.05
C TYR A 156 -2.45 4.83 10.00
N PRO A 157 -3.56 4.45 9.34
CA PRO A 157 -3.53 3.38 8.36
C PRO A 157 -3.08 3.91 6.99
N VAL A 158 -1.97 3.38 6.47
CA VAL A 158 -1.37 3.81 5.19
C VAL A 158 -2.15 3.23 4.01
N PHE A 159 -2.41 1.92 4.04
CA PHE A 159 -3.23 1.21 3.06
C PHE A 159 -3.69 -0.14 3.63
N GLY A 160 -4.74 -0.70 3.04
CA GLY A 160 -5.12 -2.09 3.25
C GLY A 160 -4.42 -3.02 2.25
N MET A 161 -4.48 -4.33 2.48
CA MET A 161 -4.00 -5.36 1.58
C MET A 161 -4.91 -6.59 1.72
N CYS A 162 -5.65 -6.91 0.67
CA CYS A 162 -6.36 -8.20 0.62
C CYS A 162 -5.34 -9.31 0.37
N LEU A 163 -5.52 -10.45 1.01
CA LEU A 163 -4.66 -11.63 0.92
C LEU A 163 -5.54 -12.87 0.82
N GLY A 164 -5.24 -13.78 -0.12
CA GLY A 164 -5.96 -15.05 -0.28
C GLY A 164 -5.61 -15.83 -1.53
N VAL A 165 -6.19 -17.01 -1.70
CA VAL A 165 -5.96 -17.84 -2.90
C VAL A 165 -6.63 -17.19 -4.11
N PRO A 166 -5.91 -16.94 -5.23
CA PRO A 166 -6.49 -16.31 -6.41
C PRO A 166 -7.60 -17.15 -7.07
N ASP A 167 -8.71 -16.49 -7.44
CA ASP A 167 -9.76 -17.05 -8.32
C ASP A 167 -9.82 -16.31 -9.67
N GLN A 168 -8.68 -15.76 -10.07
CA GLN A 168 -8.51 -15.08 -11.35
C GLN A 168 -7.02 -15.05 -11.72
N GLU A 169 -6.76 -14.94 -13.02
CA GLU A 169 -5.41 -14.76 -13.56
C GLU A 169 -5.35 -13.53 -14.48
N PRO A 170 -5.31 -12.30 -13.91
CA PRO A 170 -5.21 -11.09 -14.71
C PRO A 170 -3.87 -11.01 -15.45
N GLY A 171 -3.91 -10.51 -16.69
CA GLY A 171 -2.70 -10.18 -17.43
C GLY A 171 -1.82 -9.14 -16.70
N ILE A 172 -0.52 -9.23 -16.93
CA ILE A 172 0.46 -8.28 -16.37
C ILE A 172 0.18 -6.89 -16.93
N ARG A 173 0.08 -5.90 -16.04
CA ARG A 173 -0.08 -4.50 -16.46
C ARG A 173 1.29 -3.96 -16.89
N PRO A 174 1.41 -3.33 -18.07
CA PRO A 174 2.65 -2.66 -18.49
C PRO A 174 3.12 -1.61 -17.46
N ARG A 175 4.42 -1.33 -17.42
CA ARG A 175 5.04 -0.24 -16.63
C ARG A 175 5.75 0.74 -17.55
N LEU A 176 6.01 1.93 -17.03
CA LEU A 176 6.88 2.89 -17.70
C LEU A 176 8.22 2.21 -18.07
N PRO A 177 8.83 2.57 -19.21
CA PRO A 177 10.19 2.16 -19.54
C PRO A 177 11.17 2.48 -18.41
N VAL A 178 12.22 1.66 -18.27
CA VAL A 178 13.22 1.84 -17.21
C VAL A 178 13.87 3.22 -17.31
N GLU A 179 14.07 3.70 -18.52
CA GLU A 179 14.68 5.00 -18.85
C GLU A 179 13.84 6.20 -18.37
N ALA A 180 12.53 5.99 -18.15
CA ALA A 180 11.64 7.01 -17.60
C ALA A 180 11.71 7.09 -16.06
N VAL A 181 12.33 6.11 -15.41
CA VAL A 181 12.36 5.97 -13.93
C VAL A 181 13.79 6.04 -13.39
N LEU A 182 14.74 5.43 -14.11
CA LEU A 182 16.16 5.38 -13.74
C LEU A 182 16.90 6.58 -14.33
N HIS A 183 17.32 7.50 -13.46
CA HIS A 183 18.21 8.61 -13.80
C HIS A 183 19.61 8.36 -13.27
N ARG A 184 20.65 8.88 -13.95
CA ARG A 184 22.06 8.70 -13.55
C ARG A 184 22.68 10.05 -13.21
N ASN A 185 23.33 10.14 -12.06
CA ASN A 185 24.07 11.31 -11.54
C ASN A 185 23.23 12.57 -11.28
N GLY A 186 21.98 12.64 -11.75
CA GLY A 186 21.05 13.73 -11.50
C GLY A 186 19.70 13.42 -12.16
N TYR A 187 18.66 14.14 -11.75
CA TYR A 187 17.37 14.06 -12.41
C TYR A 187 17.48 14.65 -13.82
N ASN A 188 16.92 13.96 -14.82
CA ASN A 188 17.00 14.39 -16.21
C ASN A 188 15.60 14.80 -16.70
N GLU A 189 15.33 16.10 -16.67
CA GLU A 189 14.05 16.68 -17.08
C GLU A 189 13.79 16.55 -18.59
N GLU A 190 14.85 16.58 -19.40
CA GLU A 190 14.75 16.49 -20.86
C GLU A 190 14.27 15.10 -21.33
N ARG A 191 14.50 14.06 -20.51
CA ARG A 191 14.12 12.66 -20.82
C ARG A 191 12.73 12.24 -20.32
N ILE A 192 11.87 13.18 -19.95
CA ILE A 192 10.51 12.84 -19.47
C ILE A 192 9.58 12.50 -20.63
N GLN A 193 9.54 13.37 -21.66
CA GLN A 193 8.47 13.34 -22.65
C GLN A 193 8.52 12.10 -23.55
N GLU A 194 9.68 11.79 -24.12
CA GLU A 194 9.82 10.71 -25.12
C GLU A 194 9.46 9.32 -24.54
N PRO A 195 10.01 8.87 -23.39
CA PRO A 195 9.64 7.57 -22.82
C PRO A 195 8.17 7.49 -22.40
N VAL A 196 7.57 8.59 -21.96
CA VAL A 196 6.14 8.64 -21.60
C VAL A 196 5.26 8.51 -22.84
N GLN A 197 5.60 9.15 -23.96
CA GLN A 197 4.86 8.99 -25.22
C GLN A 197 4.91 7.54 -25.74
N ALA A 198 6.06 6.87 -25.63
CA ALA A 198 6.19 5.46 -25.96
C ALA A 198 5.34 4.57 -25.01
N TYR A 199 5.27 4.93 -23.73
CA TYR A 199 4.43 4.24 -22.77
C TYR A 199 2.93 4.46 -23.03
N ASP A 200 2.53 5.64 -23.46
CA ASP A 200 1.16 5.94 -23.86
C ASP A 200 0.72 4.98 -24.97
N GLN A 201 1.47 4.87 -26.06
CA GLN A 201 1.19 3.92 -27.14
C GLN A 201 1.09 2.46 -26.65
N THR A 202 1.91 2.08 -25.68
CA THR A 202 1.86 0.75 -25.04
C THR A 202 0.57 0.57 -24.25
N MET A 203 0.15 1.57 -23.49
CA MET A 203 -1.06 1.53 -22.68
C MET A 203 -2.34 1.58 -23.52
N GLN A 204 -2.35 2.35 -24.61
CA GLN A 204 -3.48 2.36 -25.55
C GLN A 204 -3.73 0.98 -26.16
N ARG A 205 -2.67 0.33 -26.66
CA ARG A 205 -2.74 -1.05 -27.17
C ARG A 205 -3.24 -2.02 -26.11
N TYR A 206 -2.63 -1.99 -24.93
CA TYR A 206 -3.01 -2.85 -23.80
C TYR A 206 -4.49 -2.69 -23.41
N LEU A 207 -5.00 -1.46 -23.29
CA LEU A 207 -6.39 -1.22 -22.95
C LEU A 207 -7.34 -1.64 -24.07
N SER A 208 -6.97 -1.40 -25.33
CA SER A 208 -7.76 -1.79 -26.49
C SER A 208 -7.91 -3.31 -26.54
N GLU A 209 -6.81 -4.05 -26.43
CA GLU A 209 -6.80 -5.51 -26.38
C GLU A 209 -7.63 -6.05 -25.20
N ARG A 210 -7.38 -5.52 -24.00
CA ARG A 210 -8.05 -5.97 -22.77
C ARG A 210 -9.56 -5.72 -22.78
N THR A 211 -10.01 -4.68 -23.46
CA THR A 211 -11.42 -4.26 -23.44
C THR A 211 -12.18 -4.60 -24.73
N GLY A 212 -11.54 -5.28 -25.68
CA GLY A 212 -12.12 -5.57 -27.00
C GLY A 212 -12.41 -4.30 -27.80
N GLY A 213 -11.52 -3.31 -27.75
CA GLY A 213 -11.61 -2.04 -28.47
C GLY A 213 -12.47 -0.96 -27.80
N LYS A 214 -13.03 -1.21 -26.60
CA LYS A 214 -13.90 -0.23 -25.91
C LYS A 214 -13.15 0.95 -25.30
N ARG A 215 -11.84 0.80 -25.05
CA ARG A 215 -11.03 1.81 -24.38
C ARG A 215 -9.59 1.74 -24.87
N ASP A 216 -9.05 2.87 -25.26
CA ASP A 216 -7.69 3.03 -25.80
C ASP A 216 -7.02 4.31 -25.25
N THR A 217 -7.40 4.72 -24.04
CA THR A 217 -6.93 5.96 -23.43
C THR A 217 -5.43 5.88 -23.08
N PRO A 218 -4.61 6.87 -23.46
CA PRO A 218 -3.21 6.92 -23.06
C PRO A 218 -3.06 7.07 -21.55
N TRP A 219 -1.93 6.63 -20.99
CA TRP A 219 -1.70 6.68 -19.55
C TRP A 219 -1.63 8.10 -19.03
N SER A 220 -0.94 8.99 -19.76
CA SER A 220 -0.82 10.40 -19.43
C SER A 220 -2.17 11.08 -19.26
N GLN A 221 -3.14 10.79 -20.14
CA GLN A 221 -4.51 11.29 -20.03
C GLN A 221 -5.22 10.73 -18.78
N ILE A 222 -5.12 9.42 -18.50
CA ILE A 222 -5.69 8.85 -17.28
C ILE A 222 -5.09 9.50 -16.03
N MET A 223 -3.81 9.85 -16.05
CA MET A 223 -3.18 10.56 -14.93
C MET A 223 -3.61 12.02 -14.85
N ALA A 224 -3.78 12.70 -15.98
CA ALA A 224 -4.31 14.08 -16.03
C ALA A 224 -5.71 14.15 -15.42
N ASP A 225 -6.61 13.23 -15.80
CA ASP A 225 -7.95 13.13 -15.22
C ASP A 225 -7.90 12.94 -13.70
N ARG A 226 -6.99 12.08 -13.22
CA ARG A 226 -6.79 11.86 -11.77
C ARG A 226 -6.25 13.07 -11.03
N LEU A 227 -5.40 13.88 -11.65
CA LEU A 227 -4.86 15.10 -11.04
C LEU A 227 -5.88 16.24 -11.06
N ALA A 228 -6.79 16.24 -12.04
CA ALA A 228 -7.87 17.21 -12.15
C ALA A 228 -9.01 16.96 -11.15
N GLU A 229 -9.13 15.74 -10.61
CA GLU A 229 -10.15 15.38 -9.61
C GLU A 229 -9.57 15.42 -8.18
N PRO A 230 -9.90 16.44 -7.36
CA PRO A 230 -9.37 16.55 -6.01
C PRO A 230 -9.92 15.43 -5.13
N ILE A 231 -9.04 14.52 -4.72
CA ILE A 231 -9.38 13.40 -3.84
C ILE A 231 -8.66 13.52 -2.48
N ARG A 232 -9.41 13.30 -1.40
CA ARG A 232 -8.90 13.17 -0.02
C ARG A 232 -8.17 14.40 0.53
N LEU A 233 -8.68 15.60 0.24
CA LEU A 233 -8.12 16.86 0.77
C LEU A 233 -8.14 16.96 2.31
N HIS A 234 -8.95 16.14 2.99
CA HIS A 234 -9.00 16.04 4.46
C HIS A 234 -7.75 15.40 5.10
N MET A 235 -6.84 14.82 4.31
CA MET A 235 -5.72 14.03 4.84
C MET A 235 -4.79 14.83 5.76
N ARG A 236 -4.51 16.09 5.42
CA ARG A 236 -3.62 16.94 6.24
C ARG A 236 -4.19 17.14 7.64
N GLU A 237 -5.46 17.54 7.72
CA GLU A 237 -6.16 17.76 8.98
C GLU A 237 -6.24 16.47 9.82
N PHE A 238 -6.55 15.34 9.18
CA PHE A 238 -6.57 14.06 9.85
C PHE A 238 -5.20 13.68 10.44
N LEU A 239 -4.13 13.80 9.66
CA LEU A 239 -2.78 13.42 10.11
C LEU A 239 -2.29 14.32 11.26
N THR A 240 -2.53 15.64 11.17
CA THR A 240 -2.19 16.56 12.27
C THR A 240 -3.03 16.30 13.52
N GLY A 241 -4.31 15.96 13.35
CA GLY A 241 -5.20 15.51 14.42
C GLY A 241 -4.73 14.23 15.10
N LYS A 242 -4.17 13.28 14.33
CA LYS A 242 -3.54 12.05 14.85
C LYS A 242 -2.17 12.28 15.49
N GLY A 243 -1.61 13.49 15.44
CA GLY A 243 -0.35 13.82 16.10
C GLY A 243 0.87 13.74 15.19
N PHE A 244 0.71 13.60 13.87
CA PHE A 244 1.80 13.66 12.92
C PHE A 244 1.98 15.08 12.35
N MET A 245 3.17 15.39 11.84
CA MET A 245 3.46 16.65 11.12
C MET A 245 3.10 17.91 11.91
N LYS A 246 3.34 17.90 13.22
CA LYS A 246 3.16 19.09 14.09
C LYS A 246 4.42 19.95 14.15
N LYS A 247 5.57 19.36 13.85
CA LYS A 247 6.88 20.00 13.75
C LYS A 247 7.47 19.82 12.36
#